data_AF-A0A9D9NMD2-F1
#
_entry.id   AF-A0A9D9NMD2-F1
#
_cell.length_a   1.000
_cell.length_b   1.000
_cell.length_c   1.000
_cell.angle_alpha   90.00
_cell.angle_beta   90.00
_cell.angle_gamma   90.00
#
_symmetry.space_group_name_H-M   'P 1'
#
loop_
_entity.id
_entity.type
_entity.pdbx_description
1 polymer ?
#
loop_
_entity_poly.entity_id
_entity_poly.type
_entity_poly.pdbx_seq_one_letter_code
_entity_poly.pdbx_strand_id
1 'polypeptide(L)'
;MGKRCMGALEFEPAIDAINTDSRIEVDSLVDIAREALADKSNFKVNISSDKKAAIAEILRLGTSAGGQRAKAIIAYNKVTGEIRSGQAETPDGFDYYIIKLDGVSATAGFRETGNFGRLEYSFSRLVKECGIEMTECSLIEENGRAHFLTKRFDRINGAKVHMQTLCGIAHFDYRLLRAYSYEQAFAVMRVLRLTYKEAQEMFRRMVFNVVVRNQDDHTKNISFLMDRGGKWHLSPAYDMGYAYNPDGQWTSTHQMS
;
A
#
# COMPACT_ATOMS: atom_id res chain seq x y z
N MET A 1 3.58 -13.89 -9.31
CA MET A 1 3.88 -12.45 -9.19
C MET A 1 3.39 -11.65 -10.41
N GLY A 2 3.35 -12.22 -11.62
CA GLY A 2 2.42 -11.78 -12.68
C GLY A 2 2.54 -10.31 -13.10
N LYS A 3 1.43 -9.77 -13.61
CA LYS A 3 1.25 -8.34 -13.94
C LYS A 3 0.95 -7.46 -12.72
N ARG A 4 1.03 -8.04 -11.51
CA ARG A 4 0.51 -7.47 -10.26
C ARG A 4 1.53 -6.65 -9.46
N CYS A 5 2.79 -6.65 -9.86
CA CYS A 5 3.84 -6.02 -9.09
C CYS A 5 3.65 -4.49 -8.98
N MET A 6 4.22 -3.95 -7.90
CA MET A 6 4.49 -2.51 -7.81
C MET A 6 5.58 -2.17 -8.82
N GLY A 7 5.52 -0.98 -9.37
CA GLY A 7 6.38 -0.53 -10.45
C GLY A 7 5.96 -1.06 -11.82
N ALA A 8 6.95 -1.16 -12.70
CA ALA A 8 6.77 -1.52 -14.12
C ALA A 8 7.30 -2.92 -14.50
N LEU A 9 7.89 -3.67 -13.57
CA LEU A 9 8.34 -5.03 -13.86
C LEU A 9 7.17 -6.01 -13.79
N GLU A 10 7.06 -6.85 -14.81
CA GLU A 10 6.08 -7.95 -14.88
C GLU A 10 6.82 -9.28 -14.99
N PHE A 11 6.21 -10.33 -14.45
CA PHE A 11 6.78 -11.67 -14.46
C PHE A 11 5.75 -12.64 -15.02
N GLU A 12 6.04 -13.21 -16.17
CA GLU A 12 5.25 -14.28 -16.77
C GLU A 12 5.94 -15.63 -16.59
N PRO A 13 5.19 -16.72 -16.30
CA PRO A 13 5.77 -18.05 -16.36
C PRO A 13 6.20 -18.35 -17.79
N ALA A 14 7.24 -19.17 -17.95
CA ALA A 14 7.69 -19.60 -19.27
C ALA A 14 6.68 -20.49 -20.03
N ILE A 15 5.53 -20.82 -19.41
CA ILE A 15 4.45 -21.65 -19.96
C ILE A 15 3.11 -20.95 -19.67
N ASP A 16 2.17 -20.99 -20.62
CA ASP A 16 0.95 -20.18 -20.62
C ASP A 16 0.06 -20.38 -19.37
N ALA A 17 -0.48 -19.28 -18.87
CA ALA A 17 -1.47 -19.24 -17.80
C ALA A 17 -2.74 -18.49 -18.23
N ILE A 18 -3.90 -18.94 -17.74
CA ILE A 18 -5.23 -18.44 -18.06
C ILE A 18 -5.47 -17.07 -17.38
N ASN A 19 -6.01 -16.11 -18.11
CA ASN A 19 -6.29 -14.74 -17.66
C ASN A 19 -7.79 -14.59 -17.28
N THR A 20 -8.12 -13.94 -16.16
CA THR A 20 -9.51 -13.67 -15.74
C THR A 20 -9.74 -12.19 -15.43
N ASP A 21 -10.68 -11.56 -16.14
CA ASP A 21 -11.24 -10.26 -15.81
C ASP A 21 -12.60 -10.46 -15.12
N SER A 22 -12.83 -9.80 -13.99
CA SER A 22 -14.08 -9.96 -13.23
C SER A 22 -14.40 -8.71 -12.40
N ARG A 23 -15.70 -8.37 -12.33
CA ARG A 23 -16.24 -7.31 -11.47
C ARG A 23 -16.35 -7.79 -10.03
N ILE A 24 -16.04 -6.91 -9.08
CA ILE A 24 -15.85 -7.27 -7.67
C ILE A 24 -16.63 -6.33 -6.77
N GLU A 25 -17.33 -6.90 -5.79
CA GLU A 25 -18.03 -6.15 -4.74
C GLU A 25 -17.16 -6.03 -3.49
N VAL A 26 -17.20 -4.88 -2.82
CA VAL A 26 -16.38 -4.60 -1.62
C VAL A 26 -16.73 -5.56 -0.48
N ASP A 27 -18.01 -5.85 -0.26
CA ASP A 27 -18.42 -6.77 0.80
C ASP A 27 -17.84 -8.18 0.58
N SER A 28 -17.74 -8.62 -0.69
CA SER A 28 -17.07 -9.88 -1.04
C SER A 28 -15.55 -9.85 -0.77
N LEU A 29 -14.88 -8.70 -0.97
CA LEU A 29 -13.47 -8.52 -0.59
C LEU A 29 -13.27 -8.62 0.91
N VAL A 30 -14.17 -7.98 1.69
CA VAL A 30 -14.14 -8.05 3.14
C VAL A 30 -14.37 -9.49 3.59
N ASP A 31 -15.40 -10.18 3.10
CA ASP A 31 -15.70 -11.57 3.46
C ASP A 31 -14.53 -12.52 3.20
N ILE A 32 -13.85 -12.39 2.06
CA ILE A 32 -12.70 -13.25 1.73
C ILE A 32 -11.47 -12.89 2.57
N ALA A 33 -11.29 -11.61 2.88
CA ALA A 33 -10.27 -11.20 3.84
C ALA A 33 -10.53 -11.75 5.24
N ARG A 34 -11.81 -11.88 5.63
CA ARG A 34 -12.20 -12.56 6.87
C ARG A 34 -11.84 -14.05 6.82
N GLU A 35 -12.20 -14.74 5.74
CA GLU A 35 -11.89 -16.17 5.56
C GLU A 35 -10.38 -16.44 5.62
N ALA A 36 -9.56 -15.61 4.95
CA ALA A 36 -8.10 -15.78 4.93
C ALA A 36 -7.41 -15.53 6.29
N LEU A 37 -8.04 -14.79 7.20
CA LEU A 37 -7.52 -14.51 8.55
C LEU A 37 -8.09 -15.44 9.61
N ALA A 38 -9.24 -16.06 9.36
CA ALA A 38 -9.82 -17.06 10.25
C ALA A 38 -9.24 -18.43 9.92
N ASP A 39 -8.34 -18.94 10.75
CA ASP A 39 -7.77 -20.30 10.62
C ASP A 39 -8.80 -21.41 10.96
N LYS A 40 -10.08 -21.26 10.55
CA LYS A 40 -11.17 -22.20 10.84
C LYS A 40 -12.07 -22.46 9.64
N SER A 41 -12.12 -23.75 9.31
CA SER A 41 -12.75 -24.46 8.20
C SER A 41 -14.29 -24.38 8.07
N ASN A 42 -15.00 -23.43 8.69
CA ASN A 42 -16.46 -23.47 8.74
C ASN A 42 -17.14 -22.10 8.56
N PHE A 43 -16.99 -21.47 7.39
CA PHE A 43 -17.89 -20.38 7.00
C PHE A 43 -18.43 -20.58 5.57
N LYS A 44 -19.70 -20.97 5.46
CA LYS A 44 -20.43 -21.12 4.20
C LYS A 44 -20.81 -19.74 3.66
N VAL A 45 -19.90 -19.07 2.97
CA VAL A 45 -20.27 -17.94 2.11
C VAL A 45 -20.72 -18.48 0.77
N ASN A 46 -21.92 -18.07 0.33
CA ASN A 46 -22.56 -18.49 -0.91
C ASN A 46 -21.97 -17.72 -2.13
N ILE A 47 -20.64 -17.70 -2.25
CA ILE A 47 -19.92 -17.12 -3.40
C ILE A 47 -19.41 -18.31 -4.23
N SER A 48 -19.61 -18.25 -5.56
CA SER A 48 -19.08 -19.28 -6.47
C SER A 48 -17.57 -19.45 -6.28
N SER A 49 -17.08 -20.68 -6.39
CA SER A 49 -15.65 -21.03 -6.26
C SER A 49 -14.75 -20.10 -7.09
N ASP A 50 -15.21 -19.74 -8.29
CA ASP A 50 -14.44 -18.95 -9.25
C ASP A 50 -14.33 -17.48 -8.82
N LYS A 51 -15.39 -16.90 -8.25
CA LYS A 51 -15.34 -15.55 -7.65
C LYS A 51 -14.44 -15.53 -6.42
N LYS A 52 -14.49 -16.56 -5.57
CA LYS A 52 -13.61 -16.66 -4.41
C LYS A 52 -12.13 -16.69 -4.81
N ALA A 53 -11.79 -17.50 -5.82
CA ALA A 53 -10.43 -17.59 -6.33
C ALA A 53 -9.93 -16.25 -6.91
N ALA A 54 -10.75 -15.59 -7.73
CA ALA A 54 -10.40 -14.29 -8.32
C ALA A 54 -10.17 -13.20 -7.25
N ILE A 55 -11.00 -13.18 -6.20
CA ILE A 55 -10.88 -12.19 -5.12
C ILE A 55 -9.71 -12.53 -4.18
N ALA A 56 -9.46 -13.80 -3.88
CA ALA A 56 -8.28 -14.20 -3.13
C ALA A 56 -6.98 -13.83 -3.88
N GLU A 57 -6.98 -13.84 -5.22
CA GLU A 57 -5.80 -13.52 -6.02
C GLU A 57 -5.36 -12.05 -5.94
N ILE A 58 -6.32 -11.14 -5.74
CA ILE A 58 -6.06 -9.69 -5.59
C ILE A 58 -5.83 -9.27 -4.13
N LEU A 59 -6.27 -10.07 -3.16
CA LEU A 59 -6.12 -9.76 -1.76
C LEU A 59 -4.71 -10.10 -1.26
N ARG A 60 -4.09 -9.16 -0.56
CA ARG A 60 -2.82 -9.35 0.14
C ARG A 60 -3.01 -9.09 1.63
N LEU A 61 -2.54 -10.02 2.45
CA LEU A 61 -2.37 -9.81 3.87
C LEU A 61 -1.00 -9.16 4.10
N GLY A 62 -0.98 -7.93 4.61
CA GLY A 62 0.26 -7.25 5.00
C GLY A 62 0.39 -7.15 6.51
N THR A 63 1.60 -7.29 7.03
CA THR A 63 1.94 -6.86 8.39
C THR A 63 1.98 -5.34 8.41
N SER A 64 1.06 -4.69 9.13
CA SER A 64 1.12 -3.26 9.44
C SER A 64 1.47 -3.07 10.92
N ALA A 65 1.93 -1.87 11.29
CA ALA A 65 2.19 -1.49 12.68
C ALA A 65 1.02 -1.75 13.66
N GLY A 66 -0.22 -1.85 13.16
CA GLY A 66 -1.42 -2.17 13.95
C GLY A 66 -1.93 -3.61 13.81
N GLY A 67 -1.14 -4.53 13.25
CA GLY A 67 -1.53 -5.92 12.99
C GLY A 67 -1.62 -6.28 11.50
N GLN A 68 -2.02 -7.51 11.18
CA GLN A 68 -2.25 -7.91 9.79
C GLN A 68 -3.48 -7.19 9.23
N ARG A 69 -3.27 -6.31 8.24
CA ARG A 69 -4.34 -5.60 7.53
C ARG A 69 -4.47 -6.15 6.13
N ALA A 70 -5.70 -6.40 5.74
CA ALA A 70 -6.03 -6.81 4.39
C ALA A 70 -6.00 -5.60 3.45
N LYS A 71 -5.24 -5.75 2.36
CA LYS A 71 -5.13 -4.74 1.30
C LYS A 71 -5.31 -5.39 -0.06
N ALA A 72 -5.91 -4.68 -0.99
CA ALA A 72 -6.07 -5.14 -2.36
C ALA A 72 -5.69 -4.06 -3.36
N ILE A 73 -5.25 -4.49 -4.54
CA ILE A 73 -5.04 -3.60 -5.67
C ILE A 73 -6.32 -3.62 -6.51
N ILE A 74 -6.91 -2.45 -6.71
CA ILE A 74 -8.17 -2.30 -7.44
C ILE A 74 -8.03 -1.26 -8.55
N ALA A 75 -8.88 -1.39 -9.56
CA ALA A 75 -9.21 -0.30 -10.45
C ALA A 75 -10.57 0.26 -10.01
N TYR A 76 -10.67 1.58 -9.89
CA TYR A 76 -11.84 2.25 -9.35
C TYR A 76 -12.24 3.43 -10.23
N ASN A 77 -13.51 3.44 -10.64
CA ASN A 77 -14.12 4.58 -11.31
C ASN A 77 -14.89 5.40 -10.27
N LYS A 78 -14.39 6.61 -10.00
CA LYS A 78 -14.97 7.51 -8.99
C LYS A 78 -16.35 8.06 -9.35
N VAL A 79 -16.66 8.15 -10.65
CA VAL A 79 -17.92 8.69 -11.13
C VAL A 79 -19.02 7.65 -10.98
N THR A 80 -18.76 6.41 -11.35
CA THR A 80 -19.76 5.32 -11.30
C THR A 80 -19.76 4.56 -9.98
N GLY A 81 -18.69 4.68 -9.19
CA GLY A 81 -18.47 3.86 -8.01
C GLY A 81 -18.05 2.41 -8.33
N GLU A 82 -17.79 2.08 -9.59
CA GLU A 82 -17.46 0.72 -10.00
C GLU A 82 -16.04 0.33 -9.61
N ILE A 83 -15.90 -0.87 -9.02
CA ILE A 83 -14.62 -1.47 -8.64
C ILE A 83 -14.38 -2.72 -9.49
N ARG A 84 -13.16 -2.81 -10.01
CA ARG A 84 -12.65 -3.95 -10.79
C ARG A 84 -11.32 -4.44 -10.23
N SER A 85 -10.92 -5.63 -10.64
CA SER A 85 -9.58 -6.14 -10.42
C SER A 85 -8.55 -5.15 -10.96
N GLY A 86 -7.56 -4.77 -10.15
CA GLY A 86 -6.47 -3.88 -10.59
C GLY A 86 -5.44 -4.55 -11.52
N GLN A 87 -5.75 -5.75 -12.02
CA GLN A 87 -4.90 -6.54 -12.91
C GLN A 87 -5.23 -6.35 -14.40
N ALA A 88 -6.47 -5.95 -14.73
CA ALA A 88 -6.91 -5.78 -16.10
C ALA A 88 -6.53 -4.39 -16.64
N GLU A 89 -6.37 -4.30 -17.96
CA GLU A 89 -6.47 -3.01 -18.65
C GLU A 89 -7.87 -2.46 -18.40
N THR A 90 -7.92 -1.24 -17.88
CA THR A 90 -9.20 -0.66 -17.47
C THR A 90 -9.67 0.34 -18.50
N PRO A 91 -10.98 0.40 -18.78
CA PRO A 91 -11.54 1.39 -19.68
C PRO A 91 -11.27 2.82 -19.20
N ASP A 92 -11.48 3.79 -20.09
CA ASP A 92 -11.42 5.20 -19.74
C ASP A 92 -12.29 5.53 -18.50
N GLY A 93 -11.77 6.38 -17.62
CA GLY A 93 -12.43 6.78 -16.37
C GLY A 93 -12.11 5.91 -15.15
N PHE A 94 -11.31 4.85 -15.29
CA PHE A 94 -10.75 4.10 -14.18
C PHE A 94 -9.34 4.59 -13.81
N ASP A 95 -9.07 4.61 -12.50
CA ASP A 95 -7.74 4.82 -11.94
C ASP A 95 -7.37 3.63 -11.05
N TYR A 96 -6.08 3.45 -10.79
CA TYR A 96 -5.58 2.35 -9.97
C TYR A 96 -5.35 2.79 -8.52
N TYR A 97 -5.85 2.00 -7.58
CA TYR A 97 -5.76 2.28 -6.15
C TYR A 97 -5.27 1.06 -5.37
N ILE A 98 -4.74 1.34 -4.18
CA ILE A 98 -4.64 0.36 -3.11
C ILE A 98 -5.78 0.67 -2.14
N ILE A 99 -6.63 -0.32 -1.89
CA ILE A 99 -7.64 -0.27 -0.83
C ILE A 99 -7.11 -1.01 0.39
N LYS A 100 -7.22 -0.37 1.57
CA LYS A 100 -6.97 -0.97 2.88
C LYS A 100 -8.31 -1.15 3.58
N LEU A 101 -8.65 -2.41 3.85
CA LEU A 101 -9.96 -2.79 4.37
C LEU A 101 -10.04 -2.52 5.87
N ASP A 102 -11.23 -2.14 6.31
CA ASP A 102 -11.57 -1.86 7.71
C ASP A 102 -12.52 -2.96 8.20
N GLY A 103 -12.58 -3.20 9.51
CA GLY A 103 -13.34 -4.31 10.11
C GLY A 103 -12.71 -5.69 9.90
N VAL A 104 -11.42 -5.74 9.56
CA VAL A 104 -10.65 -6.97 9.29
C VAL A 104 -9.39 -6.96 10.17
N SER A 105 -9.39 -7.69 11.29
CA SER A 105 -8.29 -7.76 12.27
C SER A 105 -8.06 -9.19 12.75
N ALA A 106 -6.79 -9.59 12.84
CA ALA A 106 -6.37 -10.91 13.33
C ALA A 106 -6.56 -11.12 14.84
N THR A 107 -6.56 -10.04 15.64
CA THR A 107 -6.58 -10.10 17.11
C THR A 107 -7.94 -9.75 17.72
N ALA A 108 -8.78 -8.98 17.04
CA ALA A 108 -10.07 -8.52 17.56
C ALA A 108 -11.28 -9.37 17.08
N GLY A 109 -11.07 -10.28 16.13
CA GLY A 109 -12.19 -10.95 15.47
C GLY A 109 -13.14 -9.98 14.76
N PHE A 110 -14.24 -10.54 14.26
CA PHE A 110 -15.05 -9.98 13.17
C PHE A 110 -16.17 -9.01 13.58
N ARG A 111 -15.94 -7.99 14.41
CA ARG A 111 -17.05 -7.08 14.79
C ARG A 111 -16.73 -5.59 14.96
N GLU A 112 -15.52 -5.17 15.29
CA GLU A 112 -15.26 -3.75 15.56
C GLU A 112 -14.62 -3.06 14.35
N THR A 113 -15.32 -2.03 13.84
CA THR A 113 -14.72 -1.05 12.93
C THR A 113 -13.63 -0.33 13.72
N GLY A 114 -12.37 -0.48 13.34
CA GLY A 114 -11.28 0.17 14.08
C GLY A 114 -11.18 1.67 13.79
N ASN A 115 -12.03 2.19 12.88
CA ASN A 115 -11.90 3.51 12.26
C ASN A 115 -10.51 3.73 11.64
N PHE A 116 -9.78 2.65 11.34
CA PHE A 116 -8.41 2.72 10.85
C PHE A 116 -8.36 3.40 9.50
N GLY A 117 -9.35 3.17 8.63
CA GLY A 117 -9.39 3.87 7.36
C GLY A 117 -9.58 5.37 7.52
N ARG A 118 -10.44 5.80 8.45
CA ARG A 118 -10.60 7.24 8.79
C ARG A 118 -9.32 7.82 9.39
N LEU A 119 -8.63 7.07 10.24
CA LEU A 119 -7.35 7.47 10.83
C LEU A 119 -6.25 7.61 9.77
N GLU A 120 -6.11 6.65 8.87
CA GLU A 120 -5.16 6.76 7.75
C GLU A 120 -5.52 7.92 6.82
N TYR A 121 -6.80 8.16 6.58
CA TYR A 121 -7.25 9.31 5.81
C TYR A 121 -6.90 10.63 6.49
N SER A 122 -7.11 10.78 7.80
CA SER A 122 -6.73 12.00 8.52
C SER A 122 -5.23 12.26 8.47
N PHE A 123 -4.39 11.21 8.61
CA PHE A 123 -2.95 11.34 8.42
C PHE A 123 -2.59 11.75 6.99
N SER A 124 -3.24 11.19 5.96
CA SER A 124 -2.98 11.58 4.56
C SER A 124 -3.28 13.07 4.30
N ARG A 125 -4.26 13.63 5.01
CA ARG A 125 -4.58 15.07 4.97
C ARG A 125 -3.49 15.88 5.67
N LEU A 126 -3.09 15.47 6.87
CA LEU A 126 -2.04 16.13 7.65
C LEU A 126 -0.69 16.14 6.91
N VAL A 127 -0.30 15.03 6.28
CA VAL A 127 0.92 14.92 5.46
C VAL A 127 0.94 16.00 4.38
N LYS A 128 -0.19 16.18 3.67
CA LYS A 128 -0.32 17.22 2.63
C LYS A 128 -0.26 18.63 3.19
N GLU A 129 -0.86 18.88 4.36
CA GLU A 129 -0.80 20.17 5.04
C GLU A 129 0.63 20.52 5.50
N CYS A 130 1.45 19.52 5.83
CA CYS A 130 2.89 19.68 6.05
C CYS A 130 3.70 19.90 4.75
N GLY A 131 3.02 19.99 3.61
CA GLY A 131 3.59 20.20 2.28
C GLY A 131 4.33 18.98 1.71
N ILE A 132 4.19 17.80 2.32
CA ILE A 132 4.77 16.56 1.81
C ILE A 132 3.91 16.06 0.64
N GLU A 133 4.54 15.72 -0.49
CA GLU A 133 3.81 15.20 -1.63
C GLU A 133 3.25 13.81 -1.30
N MET A 134 1.95 13.62 -1.50
CA MET A 134 1.25 12.36 -1.32
C MET A 134 0.15 12.26 -2.37
N THR A 135 -0.09 11.05 -2.88
CA THR A 135 -1.15 10.84 -3.88
C THR A 135 -2.53 11.14 -3.31
N GLU A 136 -3.51 11.18 -4.20
CA GLU A 136 -4.90 11.30 -3.79
C GLU A 136 -5.29 10.12 -2.88
N CYS A 137 -5.95 10.43 -1.77
CA CYS A 137 -6.54 9.45 -0.89
C CYS A 137 -8.02 9.78 -0.67
N SER A 138 -8.83 8.76 -0.44
CA SER A 138 -10.27 8.90 -0.21
C SER A 138 -10.77 7.75 0.67
N LEU A 139 -12.03 7.83 1.08
CA LEU A 139 -12.72 6.76 1.79
C LEU A 139 -13.79 6.13 0.89
N ILE A 140 -13.94 4.82 0.99
CA ILE A 140 -15.16 4.12 0.59
C ILE A 140 -15.87 3.70 1.88
N GLU A 141 -17.07 4.24 2.09
CA GLU A 141 -17.88 3.97 3.27
C GLU A 141 -19.04 3.04 2.92
N GLU A 142 -19.16 1.94 3.64
CA GLU A 142 -20.19 0.92 3.42
C GLU A 142 -20.46 0.15 4.72
N ASN A 143 -21.72 -0.17 5.02
CA ASN A 143 -22.11 -0.94 6.21
C ASN A 143 -21.43 -0.50 7.53
N GLY A 144 -21.27 0.82 7.72
CA GLY A 144 -20.62 1.41 8.89
C GLY A 144 -19.09 1.34 8.92
N ARG A 145 -18.45 0.68 7.94
CA ARG A 145 -17.00 0.61 7.76
C ARG A 145 -16.51 1.75 6.88
N ALA A 146 -15.25 2.15 7.07
CA ALA A 146 -14.60 3.14 6.22
C ALA A 146 -13.26 2.59 5.71
N HIS A 147 -13.22 2.22 4.43
CA HIS A 147 -12.02 1.70 3.78
C HIS A 147 -11.15 2.84 3.26
N PHE A 148 -9.86 2.78 3.54
CA PHE A 148 -8.92 3.78 3.04
C PHE A 148 -8.46 3.42 1.63
N LEU A 149 -8.60 4.37 0.70
CA LEU A 149 -8.10 4.26 -0.65
C LEU A 149 -6.93 5.23 -0.83
N THR A 150 -5.86 4.75 -1.46
CA THR A 150 -4.77 5.59 -1.94
C THR A 150 -4.50 5.32 -3.42
N LYS A 151 -4.44 6.38 -4.22
CA LYS A 151 -4.15 6.28 -5.65
C LYS A 151 -2.70 5.84 -5.83
N ARG A 152 -2.49 4.87 -6.73
CA ARG A 152 -1.16 4.36 -7.05
C ARG A 152 -0.38 5.38 -7.86
N PHE A 153 0.77 5.83 -7.34
CA PHE A 153 1.68 6.73 -8.07
C PHE A 153 2.53 6.00 -9.12
N ASP A 154 2.63 4.67 -9.06
CA ASP A 154 3.33 3.86 -10.05
C ASP A 154 2.46 3.51 -11.27
N ARG A 155 1.35 4.26 -11.43
CA ARG A 155 0.42 4.21 -12.56
C ARG A 155 0.10 5.64 -12.99
N ILE A 156 0.44 5.99 -14.23
CA ILE A 156 0.13 7.29 -14.83
C ILE A 156 -0.65 7.03 -16.12
N ASN A 157 -1.93 7.41 -16.14
CA ASN A 157 -2.85 7.18 -17.27
C ASN A 157 -2.83 5.71 -17.72
N GLY A 158 -2.93 4.78 -16.76
CA GLY A 158 -2.84 3.34 -16.99
C GLY A 158 -1.43 2.78 -17.23
N ALA A 159 -0.48 3.61 -17.67
CA ALA A 159 0.89 3.17 -17.90
C ALA A 159 1.64 2.95 -16.59
N LYS A 160 2.46 1.89 -16.54
CA LYS A 160 3.28 1.57 -15.38
C LYS A 160 4.54 2.44 -15.33
N VAL A 161 4.91 2.90 -14.14
CA VAL A 161 6.16 3.63 -13.89
C VAL A 161 7.11 2.72 -13.13
N HIS A 162 8.39 2.69 -13.52
CA HIS A 162 9.36 1.88 -12.81
C HIS A 162 9.56 2.43 -11.38
N MET A 163 9.63 1.54 -10.39
CA MET A 163 9.67 1.89 -8.98
C MET A 163 10.58 0.89 -8.26
N GLN A 164 11.39 1.40 -7.33
CA GLN A 164 12.13 0.59 -6.36
C GLN A 164 12.08 1.23 -4.97
N THR A 165 12.01 0.41 -3.93
CA THR A 165 12.15 0.90 -2.55
C THR A 165 13.63 1.20 -2.25
N LEU A 166 13.89 2.02 -1.23
CA LEU A 166 15.24 2.20 -0.68
C LEU A 166 15.85 0.84 -0.31
N CYS A 167 15.05 -0.04 0.31
CA CYS A 167 15.47 -1.40 0.64
C CYS A 167 15.97 -2.18 -0.58
N GLY A 168 15.22 -2.12 -1.69
CA GLY A 168 15.56 -2.84 -2.92
C GLY A 168 16.77 -2.26 -3.64
N ILE A 169 16.81 -0.93 -3.81
CA ILE A 169 17.87 -0.27 -4.59
C ILE A 169 19.22 -0.26 -3.87
N ALA A 170 19.21 -0.25 -2.54
CA ALA A 170 20.42 -0.29 -1.72
C ALA A 170 20.82 -1.72 -1.29
N HIS A 171 20.06 -2.75 -1.72
CA HIS A 171 20.24 -4.15 -1.32
C HIS A 171 20.25 -4.35 0.20
N PHE A 172 19.43 -3.58 0.93
CA PHE A 172 19.29 -3.72 2.37
C PHE A 172 18.48 -4.98 2.73
N ASP A 173 18.82 -5.61 3.85
CA ASP A 173 18.11 -6.74 4.42
C ASP A 173 17.02 -6.24 5.37
N TYR A 174 15.77 -6.35 4.95
CA TYR A 174 14.61 -5.92 5.74
C TYR A 174 14.46 -6.65 7.08
N ARG A 175 15.20 -7.74 7.32
CA ARG A 175 15.20 -8.47 8.59
C ARG A 175 16.15 -7.84 9.63
N LEU A 176 17.07 -7.00 9.20
CA LEU A 176 17.99 -6.28 10.08
C LEU A 176 17.32 -5.02 10.65
N LEU A 177 16.59 -5.22 11.74
CA LEU A 177 15.93 -4.16 12.49
C LEU A 177 16.92 -3.06 12.89
N ARG A 178 16.58 -1.80 12.61
CA ARG A 178 17.32 -0.63 13.10
C ARG A 178 18.77 -0.57 12.62
N ALA A 179 19.10 -1.30 11.55
CA ALA A 179 20.44 -1.33 10.97
C ALA A 179 20.70 -0.19 9.97
N TYR A 180 19.66 0.60 9.65
CA TYR A 180 19.71 1.59 8.59
C TYR A 180 19.31 2.97 9.09
N SER A 181 19.73 4.01 8.37
CA SER A 181 19.54 5.40 8.81
C SER A 181 19.05 6.32 7.70
N TYR A 182 18.50 7.48 8.08
CA TYR A 182 18.13 8.49 7.10
C TYR A 182 19.34 9.04 6.34
N GLU A 183 20.54 9.10 6.94
CA GLU A 183 21.76 9.50 6.22
C GLU A 183 22.07 8.57 5.05
N GLN A 184 21.83 7.26 5.22
CA GLN A 184 21.97 6.29 4.13
C GLN A 184 20.91 6.50 3.04
N ALA A 185 19.67 6.85 3.42
CA ALA A 185 18.66 7.25 2.44
C ALA A 185 19.14 8.45 1.61
N PHE A 186 19.65 9.50 2.26
CA PHE A 186 20.22 10.67 1.57
C PHE A 186 21.46 10.31 0.72
N ALA A 187 22.28 9.36 1.14
CA ALA A 187 23.40 8.87 0.34
C ALA A 187 22.92 8.22 -0.97
N VAL A 188 21.88 7.38 -0.89
CA VAL A 188 21.25 6.78 -2.08
C VAL A 188 20.63 7.86 -2.97
N MET A 189 19.92 8.85 -2.40
CA MET A 189 19.37 9.96 -3.18
C MET A 189 20.43 10.73 -3.97
N ARG A 190 21.63 10.91 -3.39
CA ARG A 190 22.77 11.55 -4.09
C ARG A 190 23.29 10.69 -5.24
N VAL A 191 23.42 9.38 -5.05
CA VAL A 191 23.83 8.43 -6.11
C VAL A 191 22.84 8.45 -7.27
N LEU A 192 21.54 8.49 -6.95
CA LEU A 192 20.44 8.58 -7.92
C LEU A 192 20.26 9.98 -8.54
N ARG A 193 21.05 10.97 -8.10
CA ARG A 193 21.03 12.36 -8.59
C ARG A 193 19.68 13.07 -8.42
N LEU A 194 18.99 12.79 -7.31
CA LEU A 194 17.77 13.53 -6.96
C LEU A 194 18.10 15.00 -6.70
N THR A 195 17.11 15.85 -6.94
CA THR A 195 17.23 17.29 -6.77
C THR A 195 17.28 17.69 -5.29
N TYR A 196 17.79 18.90 -5.03
CA TYR A 196 17.78 19.46 -3.66
C TYR A 196 16.35 19.59 -3.11
N LYS A 197 15.37 19.93 -3.96
CA LYS A 197 13.95 20.01 -3.57
C LYS A 197 13.43 18.66 -3.07
N GLU A 198 13.80 17.56 -3.73
CA GLU A 198 13.43 16.20 -3.29
C GLU A 198 14.13 15.82 -1.98
N ALA A 199 15.39 16.23 -1.79
CA ALA A 199 16.08 16.08 -0.51
C ALA A 199 15.40 16.84 0.63
N GLN A 200 14.98 18.10 0.40
CA GLN A 200 14.20 18.86 1.37
C GLN A 200 12.88 18.17 1.72
N GLU A 201 12.23 17.54 0.75
CA GLU A 201 11.03 16.76 1.02
C GLU A 201 11.30 15.50 1.83
N MET A 202 12.35 14.73 1.51
CA MET A 202 12.73 13.57 2.31
C MET A 202 13.04 13.97 3.76
N PHE A 203 13.68 15.12 3.97
CA PHE A 203 13.90 15.68 5.30
C PHE A 203 12.58 15.99 6.02
N ARG A 204 11.60 16.59 5.34
CA ARG A 204 10.26 16.81 5.92
C ARG A 204 9.58 15.50 6.29
N ARG A 205 9.72 14.44 5.47
CA ARG A 205 9.18 13.11 5.78
C ARG A 205 9.81 12.50 7.04
N MET A 206 11.12 12.63 7.18
CA MET A 206 11.85 12.21 8.39
C MET A 206 11.33 12.96 9.62
N VAL A 207 11.27 14.29 9.57
CA VAL A 207 10.75 15.11 10.68
C VAL A 207 9.31 14.76 11.01
N PHE A 208 8.47 14.55 10.00
CA PHE A 208 7.08 14.13 10.18
C PHE A 208 7.00 12.80 10.94
N ASN A 209 7.77 11.79 10.53
CA ASN A 209 7.79 10.48 11.20
C ASN A 209 8.17 10.62 12.68
N VAL A 210 9.16 11.45 13.02
CA VAL A 210 9.54 11.72 14.41
C VAL A 210 8.41 12.39 15.18
N VAL A 211 7.82 13.46 14.63
CA VAL A 211 6.77 14.27 15.30
C VAL A 211 5.50 13.46 15.56
N VAL A 212 5.04 12.68 14.57
CA VAL A 212 3.82 11.86 14.73
C VAL A 212 4.09 10.50 15.35
N ARG A 213 5.35 10.22 15.74
CA ARG A 213 5.79 8.93 16.26
C ARG A 213 5.44 7.76 15.32
N ASN A 214 5.71 7.95 14.03
CA ASN A 214 5.70 6.86 13.06
C ASN A 214 6.98 6.05 13.20
N GLN A 215 6.95 4.99 14.00
CA GLN A 215 8.09 4.10 14.20
C GLN A 215 8.12 2.92 13.22
N ASP A 216 7.19 2.90 12.25
CA ASP A 216 7.21 2.00 11.10
C ASP A 216 7.91 2.65 9.89
N ASP A 217 8.92 3.49 10.16
CA ASP A 217 9.65 4.28 9.17
C ASP A 217 10.80 3.52 8.50
N HIS A 218 10.55 2.27 8.14
CA HIS A 218 11.55 1.37 7.59
C HIS A 218 11.89 1.64 6.11
N THR A 219 12.99 1.05 5.64
CA THR A 219 13.54 1.24 4.28
C THR A 219 12.62 0.81 3.13
N LYS A 220 11.53 0.07 3.40
CA LYS A 220 10.50 -0.27 2.40
C LYS A 220 9.41 0.81 2.23
N ASN A 221 9.37 1.81 3.11
CA ASN A 221 8.43 2.94 3.08
C ASN A 221 9.01 4.19 2.40
N ILE A 222 10.22 4.05 1.84
CA ILE A 222 10.85 5.05 0.98
C ILE A 222 11.00 4.41 -0.40
N SER A 223 10.56 5.10 -1.44
CA SER A 223 10.65 4.60 -2.80
C SER A 223 11.07 5.68 -3.79
N PHE A 224 11.63 5.22 -4.89
CA PHE A 224 12.08 6.04 -6.00
C PHE A 224 11.39 5.59 -7.28
N LEU A 225 11.03 6.54 -8.13
CA LEU A 225 10.43 6.32 -9.44
C LEU A 225 11.45 6.65 -10.52
N MET A 226 11.49 5.85 -11.59
CA MET A 226 12.33 6.13 -12.75
C MET A 226 11.47 6.45 -13.95
N ASP A 227 11.71 7.62 -14.56
CA ASP A 227 11.05 8.02 -15.78
C ASP A 227 11.60 7.28 -17.02
N ARG A 228 11.00 7.54 -18.19
CA ARG A 228 11.44 6.91 -19.46
C ARG A 228 12.83 7.36 -19.92
N GLY A 229 13.34 8.48 -19.41
CA GLY A 229 14.69 8.96 -19.64
C GLY A 229 15.73 8.35 -18.71
N GLY A 230 15.32 7.47 -17.79
CA GLY A 230 16.20 6.87 -16.79
C GLY A 230 16.51 7.80 -15.61
N LYS A 231 15.78 8.90 -15.45
CA LYS A 231 15.96 9.83 -14.34
C LYS A 231 15.14 9.36 -13.13
N TRP A 232 15.80 9.34 -11.97
CA TRP A 232 15.17 8.96 -10.72
C TRP A 232 14.55 10.15 -10.00
N HIS A 233 13.43 9.89 -9.36
CA HIS A 233 12.64 10.83 -8.59
C HIS A 233 12.23 10.22 -7.25
N LEU A 234 12.09 11.05 -6.22
CA LEU A 234 11.46 10.60 -4.97
C LEU A 234 9.98 10.30 -5.25
N SER A 235 9.49 9.12 -4.87
CA SER A 235 8.05 8.83 -5.02
C SER A 235 7.22 9.72 -4.11
N PRO A 236 5.93 9.97 -4.39
CA PRO A 236 5.01 10.48 -3.38
C PRO A 236 5.07 9.64 -2.10
N ALA A 237 4.84 10.28 -0.95
CA ALA A 237 4.81 9.62 0.34
C ALA A 237 3.64 8.64 0.44
N TYR A 238 3.83 7.59 1.24
CA TYR A 238 2.82 6.60 1.58
C TYR A 238 3.12 6.03 2.96
N ASP A 239 2.13 5.39 3.58
CA ASP A 239 2.26 4.75 4.90
C ASP A 239 2.86 5.67 5.99
N MET A 240 2.52 6.96 5.94
CA MET A 240 2.89 7.95 6.95
C MET A 240 1.72 8.16 7.92
N GLY A 241 1.84 7.63 9.14
CA GLY A 241 0.84 7.76 10.19
C GLY A 241 1.38 7.38 11.57
N TYR A 242 0.53 7.31 12.59
CA TYR A 242 0.97 6.89 13.92
C TYR A 242 1.25 5.39 13.96
N ALA A 243 2.44 5.02 14.44
CA ALA A 243 2.87 3.64 14.58
C ALA A 243 3.79 3.51 15.80
N TYR A 244 3.21 3.22 16.96
CA TYR A 244 3.97 2.97 18.19
C TYR A 244 3.35 1.82 18.97
N ASN A 245 4.16 0.81 19.25
CA ASN A 245 3.84 -0.28 20.15
C ASN A 245 5.06 -0.54 21.05
N PRO A 246 5.04 -0.12 22.33
CA PRO A 246 6.19 -0.28 23.23
C PRO A 246 6.60 -1.74 23.42
N ASP A 247 5.65 -2.67 23.36
CA ASP A 247 5.88 -4.11 23.54
C ASP A 247 6.21 -4.81 22.21
N GLY A 248 6.13 -4.08 21.09
CA GLY A 248 6.35 -4.60 19.75
C GLY A 248 7.83 -4.62 19.36
N GLN A 249 8.25 -5.70 18.69
CA GLN A 249 9.62 -5.81 18.18
C GLN A 249 9.96 -4.75 17.12
N TRP A 250 8.98 -4.39 16.29
CA TRP A 250 9.20 -3.58 15.07
C TRP A 250 8.97 -2.08 15.27
N THR A 251 8.04 -1.70 16.14
CA THR A 251 7.56 -0.31 16.29
C THR A 251 7.62 0.16 17.75
N SER A 252 8.56 -0.37 18.55
CA SER A 252 8.88 0.15 19.89
C SER A 252 9.86 1.32 19.85
N THR A 253 10.62 1.42 18.76
CA THR A 253 11.52 2.53 18.41
C THR A 253 11.50 2.75 16.90
N HIS A 254 11.91 3.93 16.42
CA HIS A 254 12.13 4.16 15.00
C HIS A 254 13.00 3.07 14.37
N GLN A 255 12.63 2.64 13.17
CA GLN A 255 13.36 1.62 12.43
C GLN A 255 14.53 2.20 11.63
N MET A 256 14.54 3.51 11.39
CA MET A 256 15.67 4.23 10.85
C MET A 256 16.14 5.30 11.83
N SER A 257 17.45 5.33 12.11
CA SER A 257 18.07 6.37 12.94
C SER A 257 18.24 7.69 12.21
#